data_AF-A0A4Y2PTV2-F1
#
_entry.id   AF-A0A4Y2PTV2-F1
#
_cell.length_a   1.000
_cell.length_b   1.000
_cell.length_c   1.000
_cell.angle_alpha   90.00
_cell.angle_beta   90.00
_cell.angle_gamma   90.00
#
_symmetry.space_group_name_H-M   'P 1'
#
loop_
_entity.id
_entity.type
_entity.pdbx_description
1 polymer ?
#
loop_
_entity_poly.entity_id
_entity_poly.type
_entity_poly.pdbx_seq_one_letter_code
_entity_poly.pdbx_strand_id
1 'polypeptide(L)'
;LGDIRSDSGDGDTLPHQDESSSYFSVDEGPQPFSQSELNDLVRALGLSKDGAELLGSRLKNKNLLTPGTSFSWYRHREKEFTQFFYKEGNLVSCNHVQGLKKFFDIEYDPSE
;
A
#
# COMPACT_ATOMS: atom_id res chain seq x y z
N LEU A 1 -16.94 63.83 -55.26
CA LEU A 1 -15.50 63.51 -55.09
C LEU A 1 -15.24 63.74 -53.61
N GLY A 2 -15.51 62.73 -52.78
CA GLY A 2 -14.46 61.85 -52.25
C GLY A 2 -13.80 62.62 -51.10
N ASP A 3 -14.06 62.29 -49.83
CA ASP A 3 -13.34 61.19 -49.21
C ASP A 3 -14.13 60.49 -48.10
N ILE A 4 -14.12 59.16 -48.19
CA ILE A 4 -14.50 58.21 -47.15
C ILE A 4 -13.26 58.04 -46.25
N ARG A 5 -13.41 58.23 -44.95
CA ARG A 5 -12.46 57.74 -43.93
C ARG A 5 -13.29 57.23 -42.76
N SER A 6 -13.75 56.00 -42.86
CA SER A 6 -13.09 54.79 -42.33
C SER A 6 -13.04 54.78 -40.82
N ASP A 7 -13.98 54.00 -40.29
CA ASP A 7 -14.16 53.46 -38.95
C ASP A 7 -12.85 52.95 -38.32
N SER A 8 -12.64 53.23 -37.03
CA SER A 8 -11.72 52.48 -36.19
C SER A 8 -12.35 52.31 -34.81
N GLY A 9 -13.16 51.27 -34.67
CA GLY A 9 -13.55 50.75 -33.37
C GLY A 9 -12.30 50.38 -32.57
N ASP A 10 -12.14 50.99 -31.40
CA ASP A 10 -11.27 50.48 -30.33
C ASP A 10 -11.95 49.24 -29.74
N GLY A 11 -11.88 48.15 -30.49
CA GLY A 11 -12.03 46.81 -29.94
C GLY A 11 -10.76 46.51 -29.17
N ASP A 12 -10.77 46.80 -27.87
CA ASP A 12 -9.84 46.20 -26.91
C ASP A 12 -10.02 44.68 -27.00
N THR A 13 -9.26 44.10 -27.94
CA THR A 13 -9.13 42.67 -28.13
C THR A 13 -8.34 42.20 -26.93
N LEU A 14 -9.06 41.75 -25.91
CA LEU A 14 -8.48 40.92 -24.86
C LEU A 14 -7.63 39.87 -25.57
N PRO A 15 -6.33 39.74 -25.28
CA PRO A 15 -5.58 38.62 -25.82
C PRO A 15 -6.24 37.37 -25.22
N HIS A 16 -7.04 36.69 -26.04
CA HIS A 16 -7.42 35.31 -25.83
C HIS A 16 -6.13 34.52 -26.01
N GLN A 17 -5.31 34.52 -24.97
CA GLN A 17 -4.27 33.54 -24.79
C GLN A 17 -4.99 32.22 -24.59
N ASP A 18 -5.32 31.58 -25.71
CA ASP A 18 -5.35 30.13 -25.80
C ASP A 18 -3.91 29.66 -25.60
N GLU A 19 -3.41 29.82 -24.37
CA GLU A 19 -2.32 29.02 -23.84
C GLU A 19 -2.88 27.61 -23.78
N SER A 20 -2.87 26.97 -24.95
CA SER A 20 -2.96 25.55 -25.12
C SER A 20 -1.98 24.98 -24.12
N SER A 21 -2.49 24.52 -22.98
CA SER A 21 -1.68 23.90 -21.97
C SER A 21 -1.19 22.61 -22.59
N SER A 22 -0.06 22.72 -23.27
CA SER A 22 0.80 21.64 -23.64
C SER A 22 1.40 21.14 -22.33
N TYR A 23 0.53 20.57 -21.49
CA TYR A 23 0.89 19.67 -20.43
C TYR A 23 1.47 18.47 -21.15
N PHE A 24 2.75 18.60 -21.51
CA PHE A 24 3.55 17.49 -21.97
C PHE A 24 3.41 16.45 -20.88
N SER A 25 2.53 15.48 -21.11
CA SER A 25 2.56 14.21 -20.39
C SER A 25 3.88 13.60 -20.80
N VAL A 26 4.93 13.94 -20.07
CA VAL A 26 6.17 13.21 -20.11
C VAL A 26 5.75 11.79 -19.74
N ASP A 27 5.86 10.88 -20.69
CA ASP A 27 5.73 9.44 -20.44
C ASP A 27 6.97 9.03 -19.62
N GLU A 28 7.01 9.49 -18.37
CA GLU A 28 7.80 8.88 -17.33
C GLU A 28 7.20 7.49 -17.18
N GLY A 29 7.91 6.49 -17.71
CA GLY A 29 7.47 5.11 -17.64
C GLY A 29 7.09 4.67 -16.22
N PRO A 30 6.75 3.39 -16.04
CA PRO A 30 6.19 2.90 -14.79
C PRO A 30 7.03 3.33 -13.57
N GLN A 31 6.44 4.09 -12.65
CA GLN A 31 7.10 4.48 -11.41
C GLN A 31 6.96 3.33 -10.39
N PRO A 32 8.04 2.60 -10.07
CA PRO A 32 7.96 1.48 -9.15
C PRO A 32 7.89 1.97 -7.70
N PHE A 33 7.11 1.27 -6.87
CA PHE A 33 6.99 1.55 -5.45
C PHE A 33 8.29 1.17 -4.71
N SER A 34 8.80 2.12 -3.94
CA SER A 34 9.80 1.87 -2.89
C SER A 34 9.19 1.09 -1.72
N GLN A 35 10.05 0.63 -0.80
CA GLN A 35 9.60 -0.09 0.40
C GLN A 35 8.68 0.77 1.29
N SER A 36 8.99 2.06 1.46
CA SER A 36 8.16 2.97 2.27
C SER A 36 6.81 3.19 1.63
N GLU A 37 6.76 3.45 0.32
CA GLU A 37 5.50 3.70 -0.39
C GLU A 37 4.61 2.46 -0.41
N LEU A 38 5.19 1.27 -0.60
CA LEU A 38 4.44 0.02 -0.49
C LEU A 38 3.88 -0.17 0.93
N ASN A 39 4.67 0.11 1.97
CA ASN A 39 4.24 -0.01 3.36
C ASN A 39 3.14 1.02 3.70
N ASP A 40 3.27 2.23 3.18
CA ASP A 40 2.27 3.30 3.33
C ASP A 40 0.96 2.91 2.66
N LEU A 41 1.01 2.37 1.45
CA LEU A 41 -0.15 1.88 0.72
C LEU A 41 -0.85 0.73 1.46
N VAL A 42 -0.09 -0.26 1.93
CA VAL A 42 -0.63 -1.39 2.72
C VAL A 42 -1.36 -0.89 3.96
N ARG A 43 -0.80 0.12 4.65
CA ARG A 43 -1.40 0.71 5.85
C ARG A 43 -2.64 1.54 5.52
N ALA A 44 -2.58 2.37 4.49
CA ALA A 44 -3.70 3.21 4.05
C ALA A 44 -4.92 2.37 3.63
N LEU A 45 -4.66 1.21 3.03
CA LEU A 45 -5.70 0.25 2.64
C LEU A 45 -6.13 -0.70 3.78
N GLY A 46 -5.43 -0.69 4.93
CA GLY A 46 -5.74 -1.56 6.06
C GLY A 46 -5.63 -3.06 5.72
N LEU A 47 -4.70 -3.45 4.84
CA LEU A 47 -4.63 -4.84 4.37
C LEU A 47 -4.18 -5.79 5.48
N SER A 48 -4.77 -6.98 5.50
CA SER A 48 -4.25 -8.11 6.26
C SER A 48 -2.87 -8.53 5.73
N LYS A 49 -2.15 -9.37 6.49
CA LYS A 49 -0.85 -9.91 6.04
C LYS A 49 -0.95 -10.56 4.67
N ASP A 50 -1.93 -11.45 4.48
CA ASP A 50 -2.11 -12.19 3.23
C ASP A 50 -2.53 -11.24 2.09
N GLY A 51 -3.33 -10.21 2.40
CA GLY A 51 -3.71 -9.17 1.43
C GLY A 51 -2.51 -8.33 0.98
N ALA A 52 -1.63 -7.95 1.91
CA ALA A 52 -0.39 -7.23 1.61
C ALA A 52 0.57 -8.09 0.77
N GLU A 53 0.70 -9.37 1.10
CA GLU A 53 1.52 -10.33 0.34
C GLU A 53 0.99 -10.51 -1.09
N LEU A 54 -0.34 -10.66 -1.24
CA LEU A 54 -0.99 -10.77 -2.54
C LEU A 54 -0.79 -9.48 -3.37
N LEU A 55 -0.99 -8.31 -2.77
CA LEU A 55 -0.76 -7.03 -3.44
C LEU A 55 0.69 -6.90 -3.92
N GLY A 56 1.65 -7.13 -3.03
CA GLY A 56 3.07 -7.06 -3.36
C GLY A 56 3.47 -8.04 -4.46
N SER A 57 2.93 -9.27 -4.44
CA SER A 57 3.12 -10.25 -5.52
C SER A 57 2.60 -9.74 -6.87
N ARG A 58 1.40 -9.14 -6.89
CA ARG A 58 0.83 -8.55 -8.13
C ARG A 58 1.67 -7.38 -8.64
N LEU A 59 2.16 -6.51 -7.75
CA LEU A 59 3.03 -5.38 -8.11
C LEU A 59 4.38 -5.88 -8.65
N LYS A 60 4.98 -6.88 -8.00
CA LYS A 60 6.23 -7.52 -8.47
C LYS A 60 6.08 -8.11 -9.86
N ASN A 61 4.99 -8.85 -10.13
CA ASN A 61 4.74 -9.44 -11.44
C ASN A 61 4.57 -8.40 -12.56
N LYS A 62 4.22 -7.17 -12.20
CA LYS A 62 4.11 -6.03 -13.12
C LYS A 62 5.38 -5.17 -13.18
N ASN A 63 6.47 -5.58 -12.52
CA ASN A 63 7.70 -4.80 -12.37
C ASN A 63 7.47 -3.40 -11.75
N LEU A 64 6.48 -3.28 -10.86
CA LEU A 64 6.11 -2.03 -10.17
C LEU A 64 6.73 -1.91 -8.78
N LEU A 65 7.76 -2.69 -8.46
CA LEU A 65 8.48 -2.58 -7.19
C LEU A 65 9.95 -2.29 -7.46
N THR A 66 10.55 -1.43 -6.65
CA THR A 66 12.00 -1.21 -6.71
C THR A 66 12.76 -2.49 -6.35
N PRO A 67 13.96 -2.71 -6.90
CA PRO A 67 14.80 -3.84 -6.51
C PRO A 67 15.02 -3.88 -4.98
N GLY A 68 14.83 -5.05 -4.38
CA GLY A 68 15.00 -5.23 -2.94
C GLY A 68 13.76 -4.94 -2.08
N THR A 69 12.66 -4.43 -2.66
CA THR A 69 11.39 -4.29 -1.92
C THR A 69 10.83 -5.66 -1.54
N SER A 70 10.56 -5.85 -0.25
CA SER A 70 9.89 -7.03 0.29
C SER A 70 8.41 -6.74 0.56
N PHE A 71 7.60 -7.78 0.42
CA PHE A 71 6.16 -7.77 0.72
C PHE A 71 5.73 -8.95 1.59
N SER A 72 6.68 -9.81 1.99
CA SER A 72 6.44 -10.99 2.81
C SER A 72 7.38 -11.00 4.00
N TRP A 73 6.84 -11.19 5.20
CA TRP A 73 7.63 -11.31 6.41
C TRP A 73 7.16 -12.48 7.25
N TYR A 74 8.11 -13.35 7.60
CA TYR A 74 7.89 -14.35 8.61
C TYR A 74 8.07 -13.71 10.00
N ARG A 75 6.98 -13.60 10.75
CA ARG A 75 7.03 -13.12 12.14
C ARG A 75 7.32 -14.32 13.02
N HIS A 76 8.27 -14.17 13.94
CA HIS A 76 8.63 -15.18 14.95
C HIS A 76 7.76 -15.10 16.22
N ARG A 77 6.53 -14.57 16.12
CA ARG A 77 5.66 -14.37 17.29
C ARG A 77 5.24 -15.69 17.92
N GLU A 78 5.20 -16.76 17.12
CA GLU A 78 4.96 -18.13 17.55
C GLU A 78 6.01 -18.66 18.54
N LYS A 79 7.23 -18.12 18.52
CA LYS A 79 8.33 -18.62 19.37
C LYS A 79 8.01 -18.47 20.86
N GLU A 80 7.39 -17.36 21.25
CA GLU A 80 6.97 -17.11 22.63
C GLU A 80 5.92 -18.13 23.11
N PHE A 81 5.13 -18.66 22.19
CA PHE A 81 4.10 -19.66 22.51
C PHE A 81 4.60 -21.09 22.47
N THR A 82 5.73 -21.35 21.80
CA THR A 82 6.25 -22.71 21.61
C THR A 82 6.47 -23.45 22.94
N GLN A 83 6.75 -22.72 24.03
CA GLN A 83 6.88 -23.28 25.38
C GLN A 83 5.62 -23.91 25.96
N PHE A 84 4.43 -23.55 25.46
CA PHE A 84 3.14 -24.09 25.91
C PHE A 84 2.67 -25.32 25.12
N PHE A 85 3.46 -25.75 24.12
CA PHE A 85 3.13 -26.88 23.26
C PHE A 85 4.24 -27.94 23.30
N TYR A 86 3.82 -29.19 23.24
CA TYR A 86 4.68 -30.36 23.13
C TYR A 86 4.34 -31.11 21.84
N LYS A 87 5.36 -31.68 21.19
CA LYS A 87 5.22 -32.45 19.95
C LYS A 87 5.67 -33.89 20.18
N GLU A 88 4.81 -34.84 19.84
CA GLU A 88 5.09 -36.27 19.82
C GLU A 88 4.78 -36.84 18.43
N GLY A 89 5.82 -37.22 17.69
CA GLY A 89 5.67 -37.64 16.29
C GLY A 89 5.04 -36.55 15.42
N ASN A 90 3.86 -36.83 14.86
CA ASN A 90 3.09 -35.88 14.05
C ASN A 90 2.03 -35.11 14.86
N LEU A 91 1.87 -35.41 16.15
CA LEU A 91 0.88 -34.78 17.02
C LEU A 91 1.50 -33.63 17.81
N VAL A 92 0.79 -32.52 17.91
CA VAL A 92 1.14 -31.37 18.76
C VAL A 92 0.01 -31.18 19.77
N SER A 93 0.36 -31.13 21.05
CA SER A 93 -0.57 -30.93 22.17
C SER A 93 -0.17 -29.71 22.99
N CYS A 94 -1.15 -28.98 23.53
CA CYS A 94 -0.89 -27.93 24.51
C CYS A 94 -0.71 -28.56 25.89
N ASN A 95 0.51 -28.57 26.42
CA ASN A 95 0.84 -29.20 27.69
C ASN A 95 0.68 -28.26 28.90
N HIS A 96 0.49 -26.95 28.67
CA HIS A 96 0.36 -25.96 29.74
C HIS A 96 -0.71 -24.90 29.43
N VAL A 97 -1.97 -25.35 29.40
CA VAL A 97 -3.15 -24.53 29.07
C VAL A 97 -3.32 -23.34 30.02
N GLN A 98 -3.14 -23.56 31.33
CA GLN A 98 -3.23 -22.50 32.33
C GLN A 98 -2.20 -21.38 32.07
N GLY A 99 -0.95 -21.74 31.77
CA GLY A 99 0.10 -20.80 31.44
C GLY A 99 -0.20 -20.00 30.17
N LEU A 100 -0.75 -20.66 29.15
CA LEU A 100 -1.18 -20.01 27.91
C LEU A 100 -2.33 -19.02 28.16
N LYS A 101 -3.37 -19.41 28.89
CA LYS A 101 -4.51 -18.53 29.24
C LYS A 101 -4.04 -17.31 30.05
N LYS A 102 -3.18 -17.53 31.04
CA LYS A 102 -2.58 -16.45 31.84
C LYS A 102 -1.75 -15.48 31.00
N PHE A 103 -1.04 -15.96 29.97
CA PHE A 103 -0.27 -15.10 29.05
C PHE A 103 -1.15 -14.08 28.32
N PHE A 104 -2.43 -14.41 28.09
CA PHE A 104 -3.41 -13.51 27.46
C PHE A 104 -4.28 -12.76 28.47
N ASP A 105 -3.95 -12.81 29.77
CA ASP A 105 -4.77 -12.26 30.86
C ASP A 105 -6.20 -12.83 30.87
N ILE A 106 -6.35 -14.10 30.48
CA ILE A 106 -7.61 -14.84 30.50
C ILE A 106 -7.65 -15.74 31.74
N GLU A 107 -8.75 -15.69 32.49
CA GLU A 107 -8.98 -16.58 33.62
C GLU A 107 -9.15 -18.04 33.14
N TYR A 108 -8.51 -18.96 33.85
CA TYR A 108 -8.57 -20.39 33.53
C TYR A 108 -9.63 -21.07 34.39
N ASP A 109 -10.69 -21.58 33.74
CA ASP A 109 -11.67 -22.45 34.36
C ASP A 109 -11.34 -23.91 34.01
N PRO A 110 -10.95 -24.76 34.97
CA PRO A 110 -10.70 -26.19 34.74
C PRO A 110 -11.96 -27.01 34.40
N SER A 111 -13.16 -26.42 34.53
CA SER A 111 -14.45 -27.08 34.32
C SER A 111 -15.14 -26.76 32.99
N GLU A 112 -14.59 -25.82 32.20
CA GLU A 112 -14.85 -25.69 30.74
C GLU A 112 -14.28 -26.89 29.98
#